data_AF-A0A1V3K3Z1-F1
#
_entry.id   AF-A0A1V3K3Z1-F1
#
_cell.length_a   1.000
_cell.length_b   1.000
_cell.length_c   1.000
_cell.angle_alpha   90.00
_cell.angle_beta   90.00
_cell.angle_gamma   90.00
#
_symmetry.space_group_name_H-M   'P 1'
#
loop_
_entity.id
_entity.type
_entity.pdbx_description
1 polymer ?
#
loop_
_entity_poly.entity_id
_entity_poly.type
_entity_poly.pdbx_seq_one_letter_code
_entity_poly.pdbx_strand_id
1 'polypeptide(L)'
;MEENQLEKLPAFVINILKYVLSTALIALSIVLIIALAKITYSLALMVINPSTTVPYALAEQAVMFFLYFGFIGLIVQYFKSGYHFPLRYFIYAGITAMLRLIIVSHENAVDTLLFAGAILIMVIALCLVLYSNKLKNF
;
A
#
# COMPACT_ATOMS: atom_id res chain seq x y z
N MET A 1 -25.10 -30.54 -22.11
CA MET A 1 -25.45 -30.20 -20.70
C MET A 1 -24.21 -30.14 -19.78
N GLU A 2 -22.98 -30.21 -20.31
CA GLU A 2 -21.73 -30.19 -19.51
C GLU A 2 -21.05 -28.80 -19.40
N GLU A 3 -21.39 -27.83 -20.25
CA GLU A 3 -20.75 -26.50 -20.24
C GLU A 3 -21.11 -25.64 -19.01
N ASN A 4 -22.24 -25.89 -18.34
CA ASN A 4 -22.71 -25.07 -17.21
C ASN A 4 -22.12 -25.48 -15.83
N GLN A 5 -21.30 -26.53 -15.77
CA GLN A 5 -20.61 -26.97 -14.54
C GLN A 5 -19.15 -26.49 -14.48
N LEU A 6 -18.50 -26.31 -15.64
CA LEU A 6 -17.12 -25.83 -15.75
C LEU A 6 -16.96 -24.34 -15.40
N GLU A 7 -18.01 -23.51 -15.55
CA GLU A 7 -18.00 -22.10 -15.13
C GLU A 7 -18.28 -21.89 -13.63
N LYS A 8 -18.92 -22.84 -12.95
CA LYS A 8 -19.27 -22.70 -11.53
C LYS A 8 -18.10 -22.95 -10.59
N LEU A 9 -17.16 -23.82 -10.98
CA LEU A 9 -15.93 -24.10 -10.24
C LEU A 9 -15.04 -22.86 -10.06
N PRO A 10 -14.66 -22.10 -11.11
CA PRO A 10 -13.87 -20.90 -10.94
C PRO A 10 -14.64 -19.82 -10.17
N ALA A 11 -15.95 -19.67 -10.38
CA ALA A 11 -16.76 -18.70 -9.65
C ALA A 11 -16.81 -18.99 -8.13
N PHE A 12 -16.94 -20.25 -7.74
CA PHE A 12 -16.94 -20.66 -6.33
C PHE A 12 -15.59 -20.42 -5.65
N VAL A 13 -14.49 -20.81 -6.31
CA VAL A 13 -13.12 -20.56 -5.81
C VAL A 13 -12.86 -19.05 -5.66
N ILE A 14 -13.26 -18.26 -6.65
CA ILE A 14 -13.14 -16.79 -6.59
C ILE A 14 -13.94 -16.22 -5.42
N ASN A 15 -15.16 -16.74 -5.16
CA ASN A 15 -16.00 -16.23 -4.10
C ASN A 15 -15.45 -16.56 -2.70
N ILE A 16 -14.91 -17.77 -2.52
CA ILE A 16 -14.21 -18.16 -1.28
C ILE A 16 -12.96 -17.30 -1.09
N LEU A 17 -12.14 -17.14 -2.14
CA LEU A 17 -10.91 -16.36 -2.05
C LEU A 17 -11.19 -14.90 -1.71
N LYS A 18 -12.25 -14.31 -2.28
CA LYS A 18 -12.71 -12.95 -1.93
C LYS A 18 -13.11 -12.85 -0.46
N TYR A 19 -13.84 -13.84 0.05
CA TYR A 19 -14.27 -13.85 1.45
C TYR A 19 -13.07 -13.94 2.40
N VAL A 20 -12.13 -14.86 2.14
CA VAL A 20 -10.89 -15.03 2.92
C VAL A 20 -10.02 -13.77 2.87
N LEU A 21 -9.86 -13.16 1.70
CA LEU A 21 -9.07 -11.95 1.54
C LEU A 21 -9.70 -10.76 2.29
N SER A 22 -11.03 -10.62 2.21
CA SER A 22 -11.77 -9.57 2.91
C SER A 22 -11.64 -9.68 4.42
N THR A 23 -11.81 -10.89 4.98
CA THR A 23 -11.67 -11.09 6.44
C THR A 23 -10.24 -10.83 6.91
N ALA A 24 -9.24 -11.26 6.14
CA ALA A 24 -7.84 -10.95 6.41
C ALA A 24 -7.57 -9.43 6.40
N LEU A 25 -8.14 -8.69 5.45
CA LEU A 25 -7.98 -7.23 5.36
C LEU A 25 -8.65 -6.48 6.51
N ILE A 26 -9.80 -6.95 6.99
CA ILE A 26 -10.47 -6.38 8.18
C ILE A 26 -9.60 -6.58 9.42
N ALA A 27 -9.11 -7.82 9.65
CA ALA A 27 -8.22 -8.11 10.76
C ALA A 27 -6.94 -7.25 10.70
N LEU A 28 -6.34 -7.13 9.50
CA LEU A 28 -5.18 -6.29 9.27
C LEU A 28 -5.48 -4.82 9.58
N SER A 29 -6.63 -4.29 9.13
CA SER A 29 -7.02 -2.90 9.41
C SER A 29 -7.09 -2.59 10.90
N ILE A 30 -7.64 -3.50 11.70
CA ILE A 30 -7.72 -3.34 13.16
C ILE A 30 -6.31 -3.23 13.76
N VAL A 31 -5.40 -4.12 13.38
CA VAL A 31 -4.01 -4.09 13.84
C VAL A 31 -3.32 -2.78 13.45
N LEU A 32 -3.52 -2.32 12.21
CA LEU A 32 -2.95 -1.06 11.72
C LEU A 32 -3.48 0.17 12.48
N ILE A 33 -4.77 0.21 12.81
CA ILE A 33 -5.35 1.31 13.60
C ILE A 33 -4.70 1.36 14.99
N ILE A 34 -4.52 0.20 15.64
CA ILE A 34 -3.86 0.12 16.96
C ILE A 34 -2.40 0.56 16.85
N ALA A 35 -1.68 0.10 15.83
CA ALA A 35 -0.29 0.49 15.59
C ALA A 35 -0.14 2.00 15.31
N LEU A 36 -1.07 2.57 14.54
CA LEU A 36 -1.12 4.00 14.25
C LEU A 36 -1.32 4.82 15.54
N ALA A 37 -2.24 4.40 16.41
CA ALA A 37 -2.46 5.06 17.69
C ALA A 37 -1.20 5.03 18.57
N LYS A 38 -0.50 3.88 18.63
CA LYS A 38 0.75 3.74 19.39
C LYS A 38 1.85 4.69 18.89
N ILE A 39 2.05 4.76 17.57
CA ILE A 39 3.05 5.67 16.99
C ILE A 39 2.64 7.13 17.22
N THR A 40 1.37 7.46 17.08
CA THR A 40 0.86 8.82 17.31
C THR A 40 1.13 9.28 18.75
N TYR A 41 0.91 8.39 19.72
CA TYR A 41 1.22 8.66 21.12
C TYR A 41 2.73 8.86 21.35
N SER A 42 3.57 8.01 20.74
CA SER A 42 5.03 8.13 20.80
C SER A 42 5.52 9.46 20.22
N LEU A 43 5.03 9.85 19.04
CA LEU A 43 5.35 11.13 18.41
C LEU A 43 4.91 12.32 19.28
N ALA A 44 3.70 12.28 19.84
CA ALA A 44 3.20 13.34 20.73
C ALA A 44 4.08 13.50 21.98
N LEU A 45 4.48 12.39 22.61
CA LEU A 45 5.37 12.40 23.77
C LEU A 45 6.74 13.00 23.42
N MET A 46 7.27 12.66 22.24
CA MET A 46 8.56 13.12 21.74
C MET A 46 8.59 14.62 21.45
N VAL A 47 7.47 15.18 20.98
CA VAL A 47 7.31 16.62 20.74
C VAL A 47 7.17 17.39 22.05
N ILE A 48 6.46 16.83 23.04
CA ILE A 48 6.21 17.48 24.33
C ILE A 48 7.44 17.44 25.25
N ASN A 49 8.23 16.36 25.20
CA ASN A 49 9.46 16.21 25.99
C ASN A 49 10.67 16.11 25.05
N PRO A 50 11.23 17.24 24.57
CA PRO A 50 12.35 17.27 23.63
C PRO A 50 13.70 16.88 24.25
N SER A 51 13.70 16.13 25.35
CA SER A 51 14.90 15.73 26.10
C SER A 51 15.77 14.79 25.25
N THR A 52 16.68 15.37 24.47
CA THR A 52 17.75 14.70 23.69
C THR A 52 17.29 13.81 22.53
N THR A 53 16.19 14.12 21.86
CA THR A 53 15.73 13.33 20.71
C THR A 53 16.42 13.72 19.41
N VAL A 54 17.18 12.77 18.87
CA VAL A 54 17.87 12.87 17.58
C VAL A 54 16.81 13.11 16.48
N PRO A 55 16.97 14.13 15.60
CA PRO A 55 16.04 14.42 14.50
C PRO A 55 15.70 13.21 13.63
N TYR A 56 16.63 12.25 13.54
CA TYR A 56 16.48 11.00 12.83
C TYR A 56 15.35 10.11 13.40
N ALA A 57 15.27 9.95 14.72
CA ALA A 57 14.25 9.11 15.36
C ALA A 57 12.82 9.68 15.19
N LEU A 58 12.71 11.01 15.15
CA LEU A 58 11.47 11.71 14.83
C LEU A 58 11.04 11.44 13.38
N ALA A 59 11.97 11.58 12.43
CA ALA A 59 11.71 11.32 11.01
C ALA A 59 11.30 9.86 10.76
N GLU A 60 11.98 8.90 11.42
CA GLU A 60 11.67 7.48 11.32
C GLU A 60 10.23 7.18 11.79
N GLN A 61 9.84 7.67 12.98
CA GLN A 61 8.48 7.47 13.49
C GLN A 61 7.42 8.19 12.64
N ALA A 62 7.72 9.38 12.11
CA ALA A 62 6.82 10.09 11.21
C ALA A 62 6.60 9.34 9.90
N VAL A 63 7.64 8.72 9.34
CA VAL A 63 7.53 7.88 8.13
C VAL A 63 6.70 6.64 8.42
N MET A 64 6.90 5.97 9.56
CA MET A 64 6.07 4.82 9.96
C MET A 64 4.60 5.19 10.15
N PHE A 65 4.31 6.34 10.76
CA PHE A 65 2.94 6.86 10.88
C PHE A 65 2.28 7.01 9.49
N PHE A 66 2.99 7.68 8.57
CA PHE A 66 2.50 7.90 7.23
C PHE A 66 2.30 6.58 6.48
N LEU A 67 3.19 5.59 6.68
CA LEU A 67 3.08 4.22 6.16
C LEU A 67 1.80 3.53 6.62
N TYR A 68 1.52 3.48 7.93
CA TYR A 68 0.29 2.87 8.44
C TYR A 68 -0.97 3.57 7.94
N PHE A 69 -0.97 4.90 7.90
CA PHE A 69 -2.07 5.65 7.30
C PHE A 69 -2.28 5.30 5.82
N GLY A 70 -1.19 5.16 5.06
CA GLY A 70 -1.22 4.77 3.65
C GLY A 70 -1.85 3.38 3.45
N PHE A 71 -1.43 2.40 4.24
CA PHE A 71 -1.98 1.03 4.18
C PHE A 71 -3.47 0.98 4.52
N ILE A 72 -3.92 1.71 5.55
CA ILE A 72 -5.36 1.84 5.85
C ILE A 72 -6.11 2.40 4.64
N GLY A 73 -5.55 3.41 3.96
CA GLY A 73 -6.10 3.96 2.72
C GLY A 73 -6.25 2.92 1.61
N LEU A 74 -5.32 1.98 1.47
CA LEU A 74 -5.41 0.89 0.50
C LEU A 74 -6.54 -0.08 0.83
N ILE A 75 -6.71 -0.39 2.11
CA ILE A 75 -7.77 -1.31 2.55
C ILE A 75 -9.14 -0.65 2.31
N VAL A 76 -9.28 0.64 2.62
CA VAL A 76 -10.51 1.40 2.31
C VAL A 76 -10.77 1.42 0.80
N GLN A 77 -9.75 1.63 -0.02
CA GLN A 77 -9.89 1.62 -1.48
C GLN A 77 -10.28 0.24 -2.01
N TYR A 78 -9.76 -0.84 -1.41
CA TYR A 78 -10.13 -2.21 -1.75
C TYR A 78 -11.64 -2.46 -1.55
N PHE A 79 -12.20 -2.04 -0.41
CA PHE A 79 -13.64 -2.15 -0.17
C PHE A 79 -14.45 -1.25 -1.09
N LYS A 80 -14.00 -0.03 -1.37
CA LYS A 80 -14.67 0.90 -2.30
C LYS A 80 -14.72 0.40 -3.75
N SER A 81 -13.71 -0.34 -4.21
CA SER A 81 -13.65 -0.88 -5.57
C SER A 81 -14.39 -2.22 -5.73
N GLY A 82 -15.24 -2.61 -4.77
CA GLY A 82 -16.12 -3.77 -4.90
C GLY A 82 -15.40 -5.12 -4.87
N TYR A 83 -14.41 -5.28 -3.98
CA TYR A 83 -13.59 -6.51 -3.84
C TYR A 83 -12.76 -6.88 -5.07
N HIS A 84 -12.67 -5.98 -6.05
CA HIS A 84 -11.74 -6.11 -7.16
C HIS A 84 -10.54 -5.23 -6.87
N PHE A 85 -9.33 -5.79 -6.93
CA PHE A 85 -8.09 -5.03 -6.73
C PHE A 85 -7.76 -4.32 -8.04
N PRO A 86 -8.07 -3.03 -8.23
CA PRO A 86 -7.83 -2.39 -9.50
C PRO A 86 -6.33 -2.11 -9.55
N LEU A 87 -5.64 -2.72 -10.53
CA LEU A 87 -4.18 -2.75 -10.62
C LEU A 87 -3.53 -1.36 -10.52
N ARG A 88 -4.24 -0.31 -10.95
CA ARG A 88 -3.80 1.09 -10.84
C ARG A 88 -3.59 1.57 -9.41
N TYR A 89 -4.51 1.27 -8.50
CA TYR A 89 -4.38 1.72 -7.11
C TYR A 89 -3.24 0.98 -6.40
N PHE A 90 -2.98 -0.28 -6.77
CA PHE A 90 -1.80 -1.01 -6.31
C PHE A 90 -0.50 -0.32 -6.75
N ILE A 91 -0.41 0.11 -8.02
CA ILE A 91 0.78 0.79 -8.54
C ILE A 91 0.97 2.15 -7.84
N TYR A 92 -0.09 2.94 -7.65
CA TYR A 92 -0.01 4.21 -6.89
C TYR A 92 0.42 4.01 -5.44
N ALA A 93 -0.06 2.95 -4.80
CA ALA A 93 0.36 2.55 -3.46
C ALA A 93 1.85 2.20 -3.41
N GLY A 94 2.30 1.37 -4.35
CA GLY A 94 3.69 0.94 -4.45
C GLY A 94 4.65 2.09 -4.72
N ILE A 95 4.28 3.04 -5.60
CA ILE A 95 5.06 4.26 -5.83
C ILE A 95 5.18 5.08 -4.54
N THR A 96 4.06 5.27 -3.82
CA THR A 96 4.05 6.02 -2.55
C THR A 96 4.89 5.33 -1.47
N ALA A 97 4.88 4.00 -1.40
CA ALA A 97 5.68 3.23 -0.46
C ALA A 97 7.18 3.31 -0.78
N MET A 98 7.57 3.15 -2.06
CA MET A 98 8.96 3.31 -2.51
C MET A 98 9.49 4.73 -2.25
N LEU A 99 8.68 5.76 -2.52
CA LEU A 99 9.05 7.15 -2.24
C LEU A 99 9.34 7.37 -0.74
N ARG A 100 8.50 6.81 0.15
CA ARG A 100 8.71 6.89 1.61
C ARG A 100 9.94 6.12 2.07
N LEU A 101 10.23 4.96 1.45
CA LEU A 101 11.42 4.17 1.76
C LEU A 101 12.72 4.92 1.43
N ILE A 102 12.74 5.68 0.33
CA ILE A 102 13.88 6.54 -0.05
C ILE A 102 14.10 7.67 0.97
N ILE A 103 13.03 8.29 1.47
CA ILE A 103 13.16 9.42 2.43
C ILE A 103 13.78 8.96 3.75
N VAL A 104 13.44 7.76 4.23
CA VAL A 104 13.92 7.25 5.51
C VAL A 104 15.29 6.58 5.42
N SER A 105 15.63 5.96 4.28
CA SER A 105 16.88 5.20 4.12
C SER A 105 17.96 6.12 3.56
N HIS A 106 18.93 6.52 4.40
CA HIS A 106 20.00 7.45 4.00
C HIS A 106 21.42 6.92 4.27
N GLU A 107 21.62 5.61 4.19
CA GLU A 107 22.93 4.99 4.55
C GLU A 107 23.83 4.73 3.34
N ASN A 108 23.29 4.36 2.17
CA ASN A 108 24.07 4.00 0.98
C ASN A 108 23.54 4.63 -0.32
N ALA A 109 24.40 5.34 -1.06
CA ALA A 109 24.05 6.00 -2.32
C ALA A 109 23.59 5.04 -3.43
N VAL A 110 24.04 3.78 -3.38
CA VAL A 110 23.68 2.74 -4.37
C VAL A 110 22.23 2.29 -4.19
N ASP A 111 21.76 2.14 -2.94
CA ASP A 111 20.38 1.75 -2.65
C ASP A 111 19.40 2.83 -3.08
N THR A 112 19.75 4.10 -2.86
CA THR A 112 18.97 5.24 -3.36
C THR A 112 18.83 5.21 -4.88
N LEU A 113 19.90 4.86 -5.60
CA LEU A 113 19.87 4.75 -7.08
C LEU A 113 18.97 3.61 -7.55
N LEU A 114 19.02 2.46 -6.87
CA LEU A 114 18.17 1.30 -7.17
C LEU A 114 16.69 1.61 -6.90
N PHE A 115 16.37 2.27 -5.79
CA PHE A 115 15.00 2.69 -5.49
C PHE A 115 14.48 3.73 -6.49
N ALA A 116 15.31 4.69 -6.92
CA ALA A 116 14.95 5.63 -7.98
C ALA A 116 14.67 4.92 -9.32
N GLY A 117 15.49 3.92 -9.68
CA GLY A 117 15.25 3.06 -10.84
C GLY A 117 13.94 2.27 -10.73
N ALA A 118 13.64 1.72 -9.56
CA ALA A 118 12.39 1.00 -9.31
C ALA A 118 11.14 1.90 -9.46
N ILE A 119 11.20 3.14 -8.97
CA ILE A 119 10.13 4.13 -9.17
C ILE A 119 9.95 4.44 -10.66
N LEU A 120 11.04 4.60 -11.41
CA LEU A 120 11.01 4.86 -12.84
C LEU A 120 10.29 3.72 -13.60
N ILE A 121 10.62 2.47 -13.27
CA ILE A 121 9.94 1.29 -13.85
C ILE A 121 8.44 1.27 -13.51
N MET A 122 8.08 1.56 -12.26
CA MET A 122 6.67 1.62 -11.82
C MET A 122 5.88 2.71 -12.55
N VAL A 123 6.49 3.87 -12.80
CA VAL A 123 5.88 4.96 -13.58
C VAL A 123 5.70 4.55 -15.04
N ILE A 124 6.68 3.86 -15.65
CA ILE A 124 6.54 3.30 -17.00
C ILE A 124 5.38 2.30 -17.07
N ALA A 125 5.27 1.39 -16.09
CA ALA A 125 4.16 0.44 -16.02
C ALA A 125 2.81 1.15 -15.92
N LEU A 126 2.73 2.22 -15.13
CA LEU A 126 1.52 3.05 -15.05
C LEU A 126 1.20 3.71 -16.40
N CYS A 127 2.21 4.22 -17.10
CA CYS A 127 2.06 4.83 -18.42
C CYS A 127 1.52 3.81 -19.44
N LEU A 128 2.03 2.58 -19.42
CA LEU A 128 1.56 1.48 -20.29
C LEU A 128 0.09 1.13 -20.00
N VAL A 129 -0.30 1.02 -18.73
CA VAL A 129 -1.69 0.76 -18.31
C VAL A 129 -2.62 1.93 -18.70
N LEU A 130 -2.13 3.16 -18.62
CA LEU A 130 -2.83 4.36 -19.11
C LEU A 130 -3.03 4.34 -20.62
N TYR A 131 -1.99 4.03 -21.38
CA TYR A 131 -2.04 3.99 -22.83
C TYR A 131 -2.92 2.85 -23.35
N SER A 132 -2.82 1.65 -22.76
CA SER A 132 -3.66 0.49 -23.10
C SER A 132 -5.15 0.78 -22.85
N ASN A 133 -5.50 1.41 -21.73
CA ASN A 133 -6.89 1.83 -21.49
C ASN A 133 -7.38 2.90 -22.48
N LYS A 134 -6.48 3.78 -22.96
CA LYS A 134 -6.84 4.80 -23.95
C LYS A 134 -7.12 4.19 -25.34
N LEU A 135 -6.43 3.12 -25.70
CA LEU A 135 -6.65 2.38 -26.95
C LEU A 135 -7.93 1.52 -26.94
N LYS A 136 -8.39 1.06 -25.78
CA LYS A 136 -9.61 0.26 -25.64
C LYS A 136 -10.91 1.10 -25.67
N ASN A 137 -10.78 2.42 -25.63
CA ASN A 137 -11.90 3.39 -25.63
C ASN A 137 -12.08 4.12 -26.97
N PHE A 138 -11.38 3.65 -28.02
CA PHE A 138 -11.63 3.96 -29.44
C PHE A 138 -12.15 2.71 -30.13
#